data_AF-A0A963DBL0-F1
#
_entry.id   AF-A0A963DBL0-F1
#
_cell.length_a   1.000
_cell.length_b   1.000
_cell.length_c   1.000
_cell.angle_alpha   90.00
_cell.angle_beta   90.00
_cell.angle_gamma   90.00
#
_symmetry.space_group_name_H-M   'P 1'
#
loop_
_entity.id
_entity.type
_entity.pdbx_description
1 polymer ?
#
loop_
_entity_poly.entity_id
_entity_poly.type
_entity_poly.pdbx_seq_one_letter_code
_entity_poly.pdbx_strand_id
1 'polypeptide(L)'
;MSLIEKAVERLDKLKQAGVEVPEVAPRKAEQPAGPGAAPTVVSETPAEPAPAAAEVVREAAPEVEVTVDSAEAKPASPDAEPNDPAMRGDRPGSRYVEIDLARLAAIGMVTPDQPRSPVAEEYRLIKRPVLSNAEGGGASVVKDGNLIMVTSSLPGEGKSFTTINLAISMAMELDYTVLLVDADVSKPSVLNILGLEPTRGLMDVLVDPETELSDVLLRTNIEKLTILPAGMAQSNATELLASESMNRLLDEISSRYRDRVIIFDSPPLLVTTEARALASHMGQIIMVVEANRTTQGVVQQALATIERCPIKMMLLNKAEEGHAAGYGYGYGYGYGYGYGQSSGGAGRAEAA
;
A
#
# COMPACT_ATOMS: atom_id res chain seq x y z
N MET A 1 -25.67 39.74 -15.45
CA MET A 1 -26.56 38.58 -15.49
C MET A 1 -25.94 37.43 -14.70
N SER A 2 -26.71 36.90 -13.75
CA SER A 2 -26.38 35.73 -12.94
C SER A 2 -26.26 34.46 -13.80
N LEU A 3 -25.48 33.48 -13.35
CA LEU A 3 -25.41 32.15 -13.98
C LEU A 3 -26.79 31.49 -14.11
N ILE A 4 -27.70 31.80 -13.18
CA ILE A 4 -29.08 31.30 -13.19
C ILE A 4 -29.87 31.91 -14.35
N GLU A 5 -29.74 33.22 -14.60
CA GLU A 5 -30.44 33.90 -15.70
C GLU A 5 -29.99 33.38 -17.06
N LYS A 6 -28.67 33.14 -17.23
CA LYS A 6 -28.12 32.53 -18.45
C LYS A 6 -28.60 31.10 -18.69
N ALA A 7 -28.86 30.34 -17.62
CA ALA A 7 -29.38 28.98 -17.72
C ALA A 7 -30.86 28.98 -18.16
N VAL A 8 -31.67 29.92 -17.65
CA VAL A 8 -33.08 30.06 -18.02
C VAL A 8 -33.24 30.46 -19.49
N GLU A 9 -32.49 31.46 -19.97
CA GLU A 9 -32.52 31.85 -21.40
C GLU A 9 -32.13 30.69 -22.33
N ARG A 10 -31.19 29.84 -21.89
CA ARG A 10 -30.71 28.71 -22.68
C ARG A 10 -31.75 27.58 -22.74
N LEU A 11 -32.52 27.38 -21.67
CA LEU A 11 -33.65 26.44 -21.64
C LEU A 11 -34.80 26.91 -22.53
N ASP A 12 -35.11 28.20 -22.55
CA ASP A 12 -36.16 28.75 -23.42
C ASP A 12 -35.79 28.62 -24.91
N LYS A 13 -34.52 28.84 -25.25
CA LYS A 13 -34.01 28.61 -26.62
C LYS A 13 -34.11 27.15 -27.05
N LEU A 14 -33.89 26.21 -26.13
CA LEU A 14 -34.02 24.77 -26.42
C LEU A 14 -35.48 24.34 -26.61
N LYS A 15 -36.42 24.92 -25.85
CA LYS A 15 -37.86 24.70 -26.04
C LYS A 15 -38.36 25.25 -27.37
N GLN A 16 -37.90 26.44 -27.78
CA GLN A 16 -38.23 27.01 -29.10
C GLN A 16 -37.66 26.19 -30.27
N ALA A 17 -36.57 25.46 -30.03
CA ALA A 17 -35.95 24.57 -31.03
C ALA A 17 -36.59 23.16 -31.09
N GLY A 18 -37.69 22.92 -30.35
CA GLY A 18 -38.42 21.65 -30.39
C GLY A 18 -37.70 20.48 -29.71
N VAL A 19 -36.73 20.76 -28.83
CA VAL A 19 -36.02 19.73 -28.05
C VAL A 19 -36.85 19.37 -26.82
N GLU A 20 -37.28 18.11 -26.70
CA GLU A 20 -37.91 17.60 -25.49
C GLU A 20 -36.91 17.55 -24.34
N VAL A 21 -37.17 18.32 -23.29
CA VAL A 21 -36.37 18.32 -22.05
C VAL A 21 -37.13 17.51 -21.00
N PRO A 22 -36.53 16.49 -20.37
CA PRO A 22 -37.20 15.70 -19.34
C PRO A 22 -37.52 16.56 -18.11
N GLU A 23 -38.79 16.54 -17.69
CA GLU A 23 -39.29 17.30 -16.55
C GLU A 23 -38.88 16.63 -15.24
N VAL A 24 -37.91 17.21 -14.53
CA VAL A 24 -37.52 16.77 -13.19
C VAL A 24 -38.40 17.47 -12.17
N ALA A 25 -39.38 16.74 -11.64
CA ALA A 25 -40.23 17.22 -10.55
C ALA A 25 -39.39 17.56 -9.30
N PRO A 26 -39.65 18.68 -8.60
CA PRO A 26 -38.90 19.03 -7.40
C PRO A 26 -39.20 18.05 -6.27
N ARG A 27 -38.17 17.35 -5.78
CA ARG A 27 -38.23 16.56 -4.54
C ARG A 27 -38.62 17.49 -3.38
N LYS A 28 -39.76 17.22 -2.76
CA LYS A 28 -40.18 17.86 -1.51
C LYS A 28 -39.13 17.61 -0.43
N ALA A 29 -38.76 18.67 0.28
CA ALA A 29 -37.96 18.60 1.49
C ALA A 29 -38.74 17.90 2.60
N GLU A 30 -38.26 16.75 3.07
CA GLU A 30 -38.69 16.15 4.34
C GLU A 30 -37.85 16.72 5.48
N GLN A 31 -38.52 17.36 6.44
CA GLN A 31 -37.96 17.79 7.72
C GLN A 31 -37.91 16.60 8.70
N PRO A 32 -36.95 16.60 9.65
CA PRO A 32 -36.62 15.43 10.45
C PRO A 32 -37.64 15.15 11.55
N ALA A 33 -38.06 13.89 11.67
CA ALA A 33 -38.83 13.39 12.81
C ALA A 33 -37.90 13.14 14.01
N GLY A 34 -38.32 13.62 15.19
CA GLY A 34 -37.60 13.50 16.46
C GLY A 34 -37.54 12.08 17.04
N PRO A 35 -36.84 11.89 18.17
CA PRO A 35 -36.37 10.60 18.63
C PRO A 35 -37.46 9.85 19.39
N GLY A 36 -37.72 8.60 19.01
CA GLY A 36 -38.61 7.73 19.77
C GLY A 36 -38.79 6.36 19.13
N ALA A 37 -38.52 5.34 19.94
CA ALA A 37 -38.81 3.91 19.76
C ALA A 37 -37.79 3.08 18.94
N ALA A 38 -37.06 2.25 19.70
CA ALA A 38 -36.26 1.13 19.24
C ALA A 38 -37.14 0.04 18.59
N PRO A 39 -36.67 -0.67 17.55
CA PRO A 39 -37.34 -1.87 17.08
C PRO A 39 -36.82 -3.12 17.80
N THR A 40 -37.77 -3.91 18.27
CA THR A 40 -37.66 -5.22 18.90
C THR A 40 -37.05 -6.24 17.94
N VAL A 41 -36.07 -6.99 18.42
CA VAL A 41 -35.44 -8.13 17.73
C VAL A 41 -36.39 -9.33 17.80
N VAL A 42 -36.86 -9.82 16.64
CA VAL A 42 -37.51 -11.13 16.53
C VAL A 42 -36.47 -12.11 16.01
N SER A 43 -36.22 -13.13 16.82
CA SER A 43 -35.36 -14.27 16.54
C SER A 43 -36.07 -15.25 15.60
N GLU A 44 -35.48 -15.51 14.43
CA GLU A 44 -35.84 -16.67 13.61
C GLU A 44 -34.59 -17.56 13.42
N THR A 45 -34.75 -18.82 13.84
CA THR A 45 -33.79 -19.91 13.78
C THR A 45 -33.59 -20.37 12.32
N PRO A 46 -32.37 -20.70 11.86
CA PRO A 46 -32.18 -21.19 10.49
C PRO A 46 -32.61 -22.65 10.36
N ALA A 47 -33.40 -22.93 9.31
CA ALA A 47 -33.72 -24.28 8.85
C ALA A 47 -32.60 -24.84 7.96
N GLU A 48 -32.25 -26.09 8.22
CA GLU A 48 -31.32 -26.95 7.48
C GLU A 48 -31.93 -27.42 6.14
N PRO A 49 -31.14 -27.59 5.06
CA PRO A 49 -31.54 -28.45 3.96
C PRO A 49 -30.59 -29.64 3.76
N ALA A 50 -31.19 -30.82 3.65
CA ALA A 50 -30.61 -32.09 3.26
C ALA A 50 -30.28 -32.15 1.73
N PRO A 51 -29.47 -33.12 1.27
CA PRO A 51 -28.69 -33.01 0.04
C PRO A 51 -29.42 -33.54 -1.20
N ALA A 52 -29.19 -32.89 -2.35
CA ALA A 52 -29.59 -33.40 -3.65
C ALA A 52 -28.36 -33.96 -4.39
N ALA A 53 -28.40 -35.27 -4.65
CA ALA A 53 -27.47 -35.98 -5.52
C ALA A 53 -27.76 -35.64 -6.99
N ALA A 54 -26.70 -35.36 -7.75
CA ALA A 54 -26.73 -35.37 -9.20
C ALA A 54 -25.51 -36.16 -9.70
N GLU A 55 -25.79 -37.27 -10.37
CA GLU A 55 -24.85 -38.13 -11.07
C GLU A 55 -24.08 -37.34 -12.15
N VAL A 56 -22.76 -37.49 -12.17
CA VAL A 56 -21.95 -37.17 -13.35
C VAL A 56 -21.36 -38.47 -13.86
N VAL A 57 -21.86 -38.85 -15.05
CA VAL A 57 -21.42 -39.98 -15.86
C VAL A 57 -19.94 -39.79 -16.23
N ARG A 58 -19.14 -40.82 -15.94
CA ARG A 58 -17.75 -40.94 -16.39
C ARG A 58 -17.75 -41.45 -17.82
N GLU A 59 -17.30 -40.63 -18.76
CA GLU A 59 -16.97 -41.06 -20.11
C GLU A 59 -15.45 -41.18 -20.23
N ALA A 60 -15.00 -42.39 -20.57
CA ALA A 60 -13.61 -42.74 -20.80
C ALA A 60 -13.22 -42.42 -22.25
N ALA A 61 -12.03 -41.85 -22.44
CA ALA A 61 -11.37 -41.73 -23.75
C ALA A 61 -9.88 -42.10 -23.62
N PRO A 62 -9.24 -42.57 -24.70
CA PRO A 62 -8.27 -43.66 -24.65
C PRO A 62 -6.82 -43.22 -24.45
N GLU A 63 -6.03 -44.17 -23.94
CA GLU A 63 -4.57 -44.12 -23.88
C GLU A 63 -3.96 -44.03 -25.29
N VAL A 64 -3.07 -43.05 -25.48
CA VAL A 64 -2.20 -42.96 -26.65
C VAL A 64 -0.75 -42.96 -26.14
N GLU A 65 -0.04 -44.05 -26.41
CA GLU A 65 1.42 -44.13 -26.34
C GLU A 65 2.03 -43.16 -27.36
N VAL A 66 2.91 -42.27 -26.91
CA VAL A 66 3.91 -41.64 -27.77
C VAL A 66 5.27 -41.71 -27.10
N THR A 67 6.18 -42.31 -27.86
CA THR A 67 7.60 -42.56 -27.63
C THR A 67 8.44 -41.31 -27.38
N VAL A 68 9.43 -41.50 -26.52
CA VAL A 68 10.56 -40.63 -26.18
C VAL A 68 11.37 -40.20 -27.42
N ASP A 69 11.72 -38.91 -27.51
CA ASP A 69 12.99 -38.47 -28.08
C ASP A 69 13.58 -37.34 -27.25
N SER A 70 14.91 -37.32 -27.20
CA SER A 70 15.75 -36.73 -26.17
C SER A 70 16.22 -35.33 -26.57
N ALA A 71 16.17 -34.38 -25.63
CA ALA A 71 17.02 -33.19 -25.66
C ALA A 71 17.43 -32.83 -24.23
N GLU A 72 18.74 -32.93 -23.99
CA GLU A 72 19.40 -32.73 -22.70
C GLU A 72 19.16 -31.31 -22.14
N ALA A 73 18.58 -31.24 -20.95
CA ALA A 73 18.67 -30.07 -20.07
C ALA A 73 19.26 -30.52 -18.73
N LYS A 74 20.46 -30.00 -18.42
CA LYS A 74 21.15 -30.20 -17.14
C LYS A 74 20.25 -29.79 -15.96
N PRO A 75 20.15 -30.59 -14.89
CA PRO A 75 19.40 -30.19 -13.70
C PRO A 75 20.19 -29.13 -12.92
N ALA A 76 19.54 -28.00 -12.64
CA ALA A 76 20.03 -27.03 -11.66
C ALA A 76 19.85 -27.61 -10.25
N SER A 77 20.95 -27.69 -9.50
CA SER A 77 20.97 -28.19 -8.13
C SER A 77 20.17 -27.28 -7.19
N PRO A 78 19.32 -27.83 -6.30
CA PRO A 78 18.79 -27.12 -5.15
C PRO A 78 19.81 -27.27 -4.00
N ASP A 79 20.29 -26.16 -3.44
CA ASP A 79 20.80 -26.04 -2.07
C ASP A 79 21.45 -24.64 -1.92
N ALA A 80 20.67 -23.67 -1.42
CA ALA A 80 21.21 -22.41 -0.94
C ALA A 80 21.32 -22.49 0.59
N GLU A 81 22.49 -22.93 1.06
CA GLU A 81 22.89 -22.89 2.46
C GLU A 81 23.31 -21.47 2.92
N PRO A 82 23.33 -21.17 4.23
CA PRO A 82 23.01 -19.85 4.79
C PRO A 82 24.13 -18.81 4.63
N ASN A 83 23.70 -17.55 4.49
CA ASN A 83 24.53 -16.34 4.35
C ASN A 83 25.60 -16.22 5.46
N ASP A 84 26.85 -16.50 5.10
CA ASP A 84 28.03 -16.17 5.92
C ASP A 84 28.42 -14.69 5.71
N PRO A 85 28.54 -13.86 6.77
CA PRO A 85 28.89 -12.44 6.67
C PRO A 85 30.28 -12.15 6.06
N ALA A 86 31.13 -13.15 5.82
CA ALA A 86 32.45 -12.98 5.21
C ALA A 86 32.44 -12.81 3.67
N MET A 87 31.31 -13.08 2.98
CA MET A 87 31.18 -12.96 1.52
C MET A 87 30.51 -11.65 1.07
N ARG A 88 30.97 -10.51 1.58
CA ARG A 88 30.54 -9.15 1.17
C ARG A 88 31.30 -8.59 -0.04
N GLY A 89 31.97 -9.46 -0.82
CA GLY A 89 32.71 -9.07 -2.03
C GLY A 89 31.84 -9.16 -3.29
N ASP A 90 31.61 -8.01 -3.90
CA ASP A 90 31.41 -7.77 -5.34
C ASP A 90 30.60 -8.83 -6.11
N ARG A 91 29.27 -8.71 -6.09
CA ARG A 91 28.44 -9.27 -7.16
C ARG A 91 28.49 -8.26 -8.33
N PRO A 92 28.80 -8.67 -9.57
CA PRO A 92 28.88 -7.73 -10.69
C PRO A 92 27.53 -7.03 -10.89
N GLY A 93 27.54 -5.69 -10.90
CA GLY A 93 26.39 -4.83 -11.27
C GLY A 93 25.95 -3.84 -10.19
N SER A 94 25.66 -4.27 -8.96
CA SER A 94 25.04 -3.39 -7.96
C SER A 94 26.05 -2.62 -7.10
N ARG A 95 25.92 -1.29 -7.02
CA ARG A 95 26.78 -0.44 -6.18
C ARG A 95 26.40 -0.55 -4.70
N TYR A 96 27.38 -0.51 -3.81
CA TYR A 96 27.14 -0.46 -2.36
C TYR A 96 27.20 0.98 -1.86
N VAL A 97 26.24 1.35 -1.00
CA VAL A 97 26.16 2.66 -0.35
C VAL A 97 25.96 2.51 1.16
N GLU A 98 26.54 3.42 1.92
CA GLU A 98 26.41 3.45 3.37
C GLU A 98 25.42 4.55 3.78
N ILE A 99 24.38 4.16 4.52
CA ILE A 99 23.37 5.07 5.07
C ILE A 99 23.77 5.42 6.51
N ASP A 100 23.77 6.72 6.82
CA ASP A 100 24.00 7.22 8.18
C ASP A 100 22.78 6.96 9.06
N LEU A 101 22.79 5.82 9.76
CA LEU A 101 21.71 5.40 10.65
C LEU A 101 21.51 6.35 11.83
N ALA A 102 22.58 6.98 12.32
CA ALA A 102 22.47 7.94 13.43
C ALA A 102 21.71 9.19 12.99
N ARG A 103 21.98 9.69 11.77
CA ARG A 103 21.21 10.77 11.17
C ARG A 103 19.75 10.38 10.94
N LEU A 104 19.48 9.17 10.43
CA LEU A 104 18.11 8.69 10.23
C LEU A 104 17.32 8.65 11.55
N ALA A 105 17.92 8.10 12.62
CA ALA A 105 17.31 8.10 13.94
C ALA A 105 17.05 9.54 14.46
N ALA A 106 17.99 10.46 14.24
CA ALA A 106 17.86 11.85 14.67
C ALA A 106 16.72 12.62 13.97
N ILE A 107 16.34 12.23 12.74
CA ILE A 107 15.18 12.78 12.03
C ILE A 107 13.90 11.96 12.25
N GLY A 108 13.90 11.05 13.23
CA GLY A 108 12.72 10.30 13.66
C GLY A 108 12.37 9.10 12.78
N MET A 109 13.32 8.54 12.02
CA MET A 109 13.09 7.34 11.23
C MET A 109 13.31 6.04 12.03
N VAL A 110 12.70 4.97 11.54
CA VAL A 110 12.97 3.60 11.92
C VAL A 110 14.39 3.26 11.48
N THR A 111 15.17 2.70 12.40
CA THR A 111 16.51 2.21 12.10
C THR A 111 16.71 0.82 12.70
N PRO A 112 17.52 -0.05 12.06
CA PRO A 112 17.74 -1.41 12.56
C PRO A 112 18.40 -1.47 13.94
N ASP A 113 19.21 -0.47 14.31
CA ASP A 113 19.90 -0.36 15.59
C ASP A 113 18.97 0.08 16.74
N GLN A 114 17.82 0.70 16.42
CA GLN A 114 16.83 1.15 17.40
C GLN A 114 15.45 0.54 17.09
N PRO A 115 15.31 -0.78 17.16
CA PRO A 115 14.10 -1.46 16.71
C PRO A 115 12.87 -1.16 17.58
N ARG A 116 13.02 -0.60 18.79
CA ARG A 116 11.94 -0.40 19.77
C ARG A 116 11.55 1.07 19.98
N SER A 117 11.63 1.89 18.94
CA SER A 117 11.12 3.27 18.99
C SER A 117 9.59 3.30 18.82
N PRO A 118 8.88 4.35 19.32
CA PRO A 118 7.44 4.50 19.09
C PRO A 118 7.08 4.44 17.60
N VAL A 119 7.85 5.13 16.75
CA VAL A 119 7.70 5.08 15.29
C VAL A 119 7.87 3.65 14.76
N ALA A 120 8.84 2.89 15.26
CA ALA A 120 9.03 1.50 14.83
C ALA A 120 7.84 0.59 15.19
N GLU A 121 7.21 0.79 16.36
CA GLU A 121 5.99 0.05 16.72
C GLU A 121 4.82 0.39 15.79
N GLU A 122 4.62 1.67 15.46
CA GLU A 122 3.58 2.09 14.51
C GLU A 122 3.79 1.44 13.14
N TYR A 123 5.02 1.47 12.60
CA TYR A 123 5.32 0.84 11.31
C TYR A 123 5.26 -0.70 11.37
N ARG A 124 5.38 -1.32 12.54
CA ARG A 124 5.11 -2.76 12.70
C ARG A 124 3.62 -3.07 12.57
N LEU A 125 2.75 -2.20 13.10
CA LEU A 125 1.31 -2.36 12.92
C LEU A 125 0.91 -2.11 11.47
N ILE A 126 1.47 -1.06 10.85
CA ILE A 126 1.17 -0.70 9.45
C ILE A 126 1.61 -1.79 8.47
N LYS A 127 2.79 -2.40 8.63
CA LYS A 127 3.30 -3.37 7.64
C LYS A 127 2.52 -4.68 7.60
N ARG A 128 1.90 -5.11 8.70
CA ARG A 128 1.21 -6.40 8.79
C ARG A 128 0.13 -6.60 7.73
N PRO A 129 -0.88 -5.71 7.58
CA PRO A 129 -1.87 -5.86 6.52
C PRO A 129 -1.24 -5.76 5.12
N VAL A 130 -0.21 -4.92 4.95
CA VAL A 130 0.46 -4.73 3.65
C VAL A 130 1.16 -6.02 3.20
N LEU A 131 1.91 -6.68 4.10
CA LEU A 131 2.58 -7.95 3.82
C LEU A 131 1.57 -9.09 3.64
N SER A 132 0.53 -9.16 4.49
CA SER A 132 -0.54 -10.14 4.35
C SER A 132 -1.24 -10.08 3.00
N ASN A 133 -1.46 -8.88 2.47
CA ASN A 133 -2.02 -8.68 1.13
C ASN A 133 -1.02 -9.10 0.04
N ALA A 134 0.28 -8.84 0.22
CA ALA A 134 1.32 -9.21 -0.74
C ALA A 134 1.45 -10.74 -0.89
N GLU A 135 1.20 -11.50 0.18
CA GLU A 135 1.20 -12.97 0.17
C GLU A 135 -0.12 -13.59 -0.31
N GLY A 136 -1.15 -12.77 -0.63
CA GLY A 136 -2.48 -13.27 -0.96
C GLY A 136 -3.29 -13.79 0.22
N GLY A 137 -2.84 -13.54 1.45
CA GLY A 137 -3.59 -13.82 2.70
C GLY A 137 -4.63 -12.76 3.06
N GLY A 138 -4.76 -11.71 2.24
CA GLY A 138 -5.75 -10.64 2.39
C GLY A 138 -7.18 -11.05 2.00
N ALA A 139 -8.08 -10.06 1.92
CA ALA A 139 -9.49 -10.28 1.57
C ALA A 139 -9.70 -10.88 0.17
N SER A 140 -8.72 -10.74 -0.71
CA SER A 140 -8.68 -11.35 -2.03
C SER A 140 -7.22 -11.60 -2.46
N VAL A 141 -7.00 -12.63 -3.27
CA VAL A 141 -5.71 -12.80 -3.95
C VAL A 141 -5.59 -11.72 -5.02
N VAL A 142 -4.55 -10.90 -4.92
CA VAL A 142 -4.33 -9.76 -5.80
C VAL A 142 -3.12 -10.02 -6.67
N LYS A 143 -3.31 -9.86 -7.99
CA LYS A 143 -2.21 -9.87 -8.96
C LYS A 143 -1.24 -8.74 -8.58
N ASP A 144 0.05 -9.05 -8.57
CA ASP A 144 1.11 -8.08 -8.28
C ASP A 144 0.97 -7.43 -6.88
N GLY A 145 0.45 -8.19 -5.91
CA GLY A 145 0.27 -7.74 -4.52
C GLY A 145 1.57 -7.30 -3.84
N ASN A 146 2.74 -7.76 -4.31
CA ASN A 146 4.04 -7.32 -3.82
C ASN A 146 4.52 -5.98 -4.42
N LEU A 147 3.78 -5.40 -5.37
CA LEU A 147 3.98 -4.03 -5.87
C LEU A 147 3.11 -3.05 -5.06
N ILE A 148 3.77 -2.28 -4.20
CA ILE A 148 3.11 -1.36 -3.27
C ILE A 148 3.52 0.06 -3.60
N MET A 149 2.55 0.90 -3.92
CA MET A 149 2.77 2.34 -4.10
C MET A 149 2.35 3.11 -2.85
N VAL A 150 3.23 3.99 -2.38
CA VAL A 150 2.93 4.97 -1.35
C VAL A 150 2.78 6.32 -2.02
N THR A 151 1.64 6.96 -1.79
CA THR A 151 1.30 8.24 -2.41
C THR A 151 0.55 9.13 -1.43
N SER A 152 0.22 10.34 -1.87
CA SER A 152 -0.58 11.27 -1.10
C SER A 152 -1.52 12.04 -2.01
N SER A 153 -2.49 12.76 -1.43
CA SER A 153 -3.40 13.61 -2.20
C SER A 153 -2.69 14.90 -2.63
N LEU A 154 -1.89 15.48 -1.73
CA LEU A 154 -1.20 16.75 -1.86
C LEU A 154 0.30 16.65 -1.48
N PRO A 155 1.15 17.60 -1.90
CA PRO A 155 2.55 17.62 -1.49
C PRO A 155 2.71 17.87 0.01
N GLY A 156 3.72 17.23 0.62
CA GLY A 156 4.09 17.49 2.01
C GLY A 156 3.34 16.69 3.06
N GLU A 157 2.44 15.77 2.67
CA GLU A 157 1.71 14.91 3.61
C GLU A 157 2.59 13.84 4.27
N GLY A 158 3.82 13.65 3.78
CA GLY A 158 4.83 12.75 4.36
C GLY A 158 4.94 11.38 3.69
N LYS A 159 4.47 11.25 2.44
CA LYS A 159 4.59 10.03 1.61
C LYS A 159 5.99 9.41 1.69
N SER A 160 7.05 10.18 1.39
CA SER A 160 8.43 9.68 1.32
C SER A 160 8.98 9.26 2.69
N PHE A 161 8.58 9.94 3.77
CA PHE A 161 8.89 9.52 5.14
C PHE A 161 8.22 8.17 5.44
N THR A 162 6.96 8.01 5.05
CA THR A 162 6.23 6.74 5.19
C THR A 162 6.84 5.63 4.34
N THR A 163 7.18 5.89 3.08
CA THR A 163 7.78 4.91 2.18
C THR A 163 9.07 4.35 2.74
N ILE A 164 9.97 5.22 3.22
CA ILE A 164 11.29 4.81 3.76
C ILE A 164 11.12 4.01 5.05
N ASN A 165 10.30 4.49 5.99
CA ASN A 165 10.08 3.78 7.26
C ASN A 165 9.41 2.42 7.06
N LEU A 166 8.45 2.34 6.13
CA LEU A 166 7.80 1.08 5.78
C LEU A 166 8.80 0.11 5.16
N ALA A 167 9.66 0.59 4.26
CA ALA A 167 10.70 -0.22 3.62
C ALA A 167 11.70 -0.77 4.63
N ILE A 168 12.22 0.06 5.54
CA ILE A 168 13.15 -0.37 6.59
C ILE A 168 12.45 -1.37 7.53
N SER A 169 11.22 -1.07 7.95
CA SER A 169 10.45 -1.96 8.83
C SER A 169 10.19 -3.33 8.19
N MET A 170 9.89 -3.39 6.89
CA MET A 170 9.72 -4.64 6.15
C MET A 170 11.05 -5.38 5.95
N ALA A 171 12.15 -4.68 5.67
CA ALA A 171 13.47 -5.30 5.50
C ALA A 171 13.99 -5.98 6.78
N MET A 172 13.52 -5.53 7.94
CA MET A 172 13.82 -6.15 9.24
C MET A 172 13.05 -7.47 9.49
N GLU A 173 12.03 -7.79 8.71
CA GLU A 173 11.33 -9.08 8.81
C GLU A 173 12.18 -10.21 8.25
N LEU A 174 12.12 -11.41 8.84
CA LEU A 174 13.02 -12.53 8.47
C LEU A 174 12.90 -12.93 7.00
N ASP A 175 11.67 -13.06 6.51
CA ASP A 175 11.35 -13.76 5.27
C ASP A 175 11.16 -12.82 4.06
N TYR A 176 11.50 -11.53 4.17
CA TYR A 176 11.32 -10.58 3.07
C TYR A 176 12.59 -9.84 2.69
N THR A 177 12.75 -9.65 1.38
CA THR A 177 13.67 -8.67 0.80
C THR A 177 12.90 -7.47 0.27
N VAL A 178 13.47 -6.28 0.40
CA VAL A 178 12.80 -5.02 0.03
C VAL A 178 13.57 -4.28 -1.05
N LEU A 179 12.86 -3.92 -2.12
CA LEU A 179 13.30 -2.94 -3.10
C LEU A 179 12.52 -1.64 -2.91
N LEU A 180 13.21 -0.59 -2.47
CA LEU A 180 12.66 0.76 -2.37
C LEU A 180 12.92 1.51 -3.68
N VAL A 181 11.86 1.90 -4.37
CA VAL A 181 11.93 2.62 -5.65
C VAL A 181 11.51 4.07 -5.42
N ASP A 182 12.36 5.04 -5.79
CA ASP A 182 11.96 6.44 -5.87
C ASP A 182 11.33 6.71 -7.24
N ALA A 183 10.00 6.71 -7.29
CA ALA A 183 9.22 6.99 -8.50
C ALA A 183 8.60 8.41 -8.49
N ASP A 184 8.95 9.26 -7.52
CA ASP A 184 8.66 10.71 -7.56
C ASP A 184 9.69 11.40 -8.45
N VAL A 185 9.63 11.10 -9.75
CA VAL A 185 10.57 11.59 -10.76
C VAL A 185 10.51 13.11 -10.97
N SER A 186 9.41 13.75 -10.57
CA SER A 186 9.26 15.21 -10.60
C SER A 186 10.00 15.88 -9.45
N LYS A 187 10.00 15.27 -8.25
CA LYS A 187 10.71 15.78 -7.08
C LYS A 187 11.28 14.64 -6.23
N PRO A 188 12.35 13.96 -6.72
CA PRO A 188 12.95 12.83 -6.02
C PRO A 188 13.44 13.26 -4.64
N SER A 189 13.19 12.43 -3.64
CA SER A 189 13.53 12.79 -2.25
C SER A 189 14.12 11.66 -1.43
N VAL A 190 14.03 10.42 -1.89
CA VAL A 190 14.46 9.24 -1.13
C VAL A 190 15.96 9.32 -0.85
N LEU A 191 16.78 9.52 -1.88
CA LEU A 191 18.24 9.61 -1.71
C LEU A 191 18.65 10.75 -0.78
N ASN A 192 18.06 11.94 -0.94
CA ASN A 192 18.36 13.08 -0.08
C ASN A 192 18.03 12.83 1.40
N ILE A 193 16.88 12.17 1.66
CA ILE A 193 16.49 11.79 3.02
C ILE A 193 17.50 10.78 3.60
N LEU A 194 17.94 9.82 2.80
CA LEU A 194 18.94 8.82 3.17
C LEU A 194 20.38 9.36 3.23
N GLY A 195 20.60 10.62 2.86
CA GLY A 195 21.92 11.25 2.84
C GLY A 195 22.83 10.79 1.70
N LEU A 196 22.24 10.35 0.59
CA LEU A 196 22.93 9.82 -0.58
C LEU A 196 22.91 10.82 -1.74
N GLU A 197 23.96 10.79 -2.56
CA GLU A 197 24.07 11.64 -3.75
C GLU A 197 23.13 11.16 -4.88
N PRO A 198 22.55 12.09 -5.67
CA PRO A 198 21.79 11.74 -6.86
C PRO A 198 22.61 10.86 -7.81
N THR A 199 21.97 9.84 -8.37
CA THR A 199 22.62 8.91 -9.31
C THR A 199 21.60 8.37 -10.31
N ARG A 200 22.08 7.58 -11.28
CA ARG A 200 21.23 6.93 -12.29
C ARG A 200 20.22 5.99 -11.63
N GLY A 201 19.07 5.82 -12.25
CA GLY A 201 17.96 5.12 -11.63
C GLY A 201 16.88 4.65 -12.61
N LEU A 202 15.65 4.58 -12.11
CA LEU A 202 14.46 4.11 -12.81
C LEU A 202 14.32 4.74 -14.20
N MET A 203 14.42 6.07 -14.29
CA MET A 203 14.24 6.77 -15.57
C MET A 203 15.34 6.44 -16.58
N ASP A 204 16.59 6.24 -16.13
CA ASP A 204 17.68 5.87 -17.01
C ASP A 204 17.46 4.49 -17.64
N VAL A 205 16.95 3.53 -16.87
CA VAL A 205 16.60 2.17 -17.34
C VAL A 205 15.43 2.21 -18.34
N LEU A 206 14.45 3.09 -18.13
CA LEU A 206 13.31 3.21 -19.04
C LEU A 206 13.65 3.90 -20.36
N VAL A 207 14.67 4.76 -20.37
CA VAL A 207 15.09 5.53 -21.55
C VAL A 207 16.13 4.79 -22.39
N ASP A 208 17.10 4.16 -21.75
CA ASP A 208 18.24 3.53 -22.41
C ASP A 208 18.17 1.99 -22.29
N PRO A 209 17.86 1.28 -23.39
CA PRO A 209 17.78 -0.19 -23.39
C PRO A 209 19.08 -0.90 -23.01
N GLU A 210 20.23 -0.23 -23.14
CA GLU A 210 21.53 -0.79 -22.77
C GLU A 210 21.83 -0.66 -21.28
N THR A 211 21.03 0.13 -20.55
CA THR A 211 21.20 0.28 -19.11
C THR A 211 20.46 -0.83 -18.38
N GLU A 212 21.20 -1.79 -17.84
CA GLU A 212 20.64 -2.88 -17.06
C GLU A 212 20.16 -2.39 -15.70
N LEU A 213 19.07 -2.99 -15.18
CA LEU A 213 18.57 -2.69 -13.84
C LEU A 213 19.66 -2.90 -12.77
N SER A 214 20.49 -3.94 -12.90
CA SER A 214 21.57 -4.25 -11.96
C SER A 214 22.52 -3.08 -11.73
N ASP A 215 22.79 -2.27 -12.77
CA ASP A 215 23.78 -1.19 -12.76
C ASP A 215 23.35 0.04 -11.96
N VAL A 216 22.05 0.18 -11.75
CA VAL A 216 21.44 1.33 -11.07
C VAL A 216 20.90 0.98 -9.67
N LEU A 217 20.95 -0.30 -9.27
CA LEU A 217 20.57 -0.73 -7.94
C LEU A 217 21.65 -0.39 -6.90
N LEU A 218 21.22 0.21 -5.80
CA LEU A 218 22.05 0.55 -4.66
C LEU A 218 21.78 -0.41 -3.50
N ARG A 219 22.75 -1.27 -3.17
CA ARG A 219 22.71 -2.10 -1.96
C ARG A 219 23.13 -1.27 -0.77
N THR A 220 22.47 -1.45 0.37
CA THR A 220 22.68 -0.60 1.55
C THR A 220 23.35 -1.38 2.69
N ASN A 221 23.77 -0.64 3.73
CA ASN A 221 24.16 -1.21 5.03
C ASN A 221 22.96 -1.68 5.87
N ILE A 222 21.72 -1.44 5.44
CA ILE A 222 20.52 -2.05 6.00
C ILE A 222 20.31 -3.39 5.31
N GLU A 223 20.38 -4.48 6.08
CA GLU A 223 20.23 -5.83 5.55
C GLU A 223 18.88 -5.98 4.81
N LYS A 224 18.90 -6.67 3.67
CA LYS A 224 17.74 -6.94 2.80
C LYS A 224 17.06 -5.69 2.20
N LEU A 225 17.62 -4.49 2.37
CA LEU A 225 17.15 -3.27 1.71
C LEU A 225 18.04 -2.89 0.52
N THR A 226 17.42 -2.82 -0.66
CA THR A 226 18.02 -2.29 -1.90
C THR A 226 17.22 -1.09 -2.38
N ILE A 227 17.88 -0.10 -2.97
CA ILE A 227 17.25 1.13 -3.46
C ILE A 227 17.40 1.20 -4.98
N LEU A 228 16.32 1.56 -5.68
CA LEU A 228 16.32 2.02 -7.05
C LEU A 228 16.02 3.54 -7.04
N PRO A 229 17.02 4.39 -7.32
CA PRO A 229 16.82 5.83 -7.43
C PRO A 229 15.84 6.22 -8.55
N ALA A 230 15.35 7.46 -8.53
CA ALA A 230 14.54 7.99 -9.63
C ALA A 230 15.35 8.11 -10.94
N GLY A 231 16.62 8.49 -10.83
CA GLY A 231 17.47 8.75 -12.00
C GLY A 231 17.30 10.16 -12.56
N MET A 232 17.75 10.34 -13.80
CA MET A 232 17.71 11.65 -14.48
C MET A 232 16.28 12.01 -14.89
N ALA A 233 15.85 13.22 -14.55
CA ALA A 233 14.53 13.73 -14.90
C ALA A 233 14.31 13.74 -16.42
N GLN A 234 13.14 13.27 -16.86
CA GLN A 234 12.75 13.21 -18.27
C GLN A 234 11.52 14.08 -18.52
N SER A 235 11.43 14.70 -19.70
CA SER A 235 10.28 15.52 -20.08
C SER A 235 9.02 14.69 -20.37
N ASN A 236 9.19 13.42 -20.76
CA ASN A 236 8.14 12.45 -21.06
C ASN A 236 7.97 11.41 -19.94
N ALA A 237 8.14 11.83 -18.69
CA ALA A 237 8.16 10.91 -17.55
C ALA A 237 6.83 10.15 -17.39
N THR A 238 5.70 10.83 -17.58
CA THR A 238 4.37 10.21 -17.53
C THR A 238 4.23 9.10 -18.59
N GLU A 239 4.68 9.33 -19.83
CA GLU A 239 4.61 8.35 -20.91
C GLU A 239 5.53 7.17 -20.67
N LEU A 240 6.74 7.41 -20.14
CA LEU A 240 7.68 6.35 -19.78
C LEU A 240 7.13 5.46 -18.65
N LEU A 241 6.52 6.06 -17.63
CA LEU A 241 5.89 5.33 -16.53
C LEU A 241 4.65 4.53 -16.98
N ALA A 242 3.95 4.98 -18.02
CA ALA A 242 2.81 4.26 -18.61
C ALA A 242 3.21 3.29 -19.74
N SER A 243 4.52 3.16 -20.04
CA SER A 243 5.00 2.43 -21.21
C SER A 243 5.04 0.92 -21.02
N GLU A 244 5.11 0.18 -22.13
CA GLU A 244 5.40 -1.26 -22.12
C GLU A 244 6.79 -1.59 -21.57
N SER A 245 7.74 -0.65 -21.61
CA SER A 245 9.04 -0.84 -20.96
C SER A 245 8.89 -0.85 -19.43
N MET A 246 8.01 -0.01 -18.88
CA MET A 246 7.71 -0.04 -17.45
C MET A 246 6.98 -1.32 -17.06
N ASN A 247 6.00 -1.79 -17.85
CA ASN A 247 5.34 -3.08 -17.61
C ASN A 247 6.36 -4.23 -17.53
N ARG A 248 7.25 -4.32 -18.51
CA ARG A 248 8.29 -5.36 -18.54
C ARG A 248 9.24 -5.28 -17.35
N LEU A 249 9.64 -4.07 -16.96
CA LEU A 249 10.47 -3.86 -15.77
C LEU A 249 9.76 -4.31 -14.49
N LEU A 250 8.49 -3.96 -14.33
CA LEU A 250 7.68 -4.34 -13.18
C LEU A 250 7.48 -5.86 -13.11
N ASP A 251 7.20 -6.50 -14.24
CA ASP A 251 7.09 -7.96 -14.34
C ASP A 251 8.42 -8.64 -13.98
N GLU A 252 9.55 -8.09 -14.43
CA GLU A 252 10.87 -8.62 -14.07
C GLU A 252 11.11 -8.52 -12.57
N ILE A 253 10.90 -7.35 -11.95
CA ILE A 253 11.23 -7.17 -10.52
C ILE A 253 10.23 -7.86 -9.59
N SER A 254 8.97 -8.01 -9.98
CA SER A 254 7.91 -8.63 -9.17
C SER A 254 8.03 -10.15 -9.15
N SER A 255 8.42 -10.77 -10.27
CA SER A 255 8.42 -12.23 -10.44
C SER A 255 9.75 -12.90 -10.09
N ARG A 256 10.86 -12.14 -10.11
CA ARG A 256 12.21 -12.70 -9.96
C ARG A 256 12.48 -13.32 -8.58
N TYR A 257 11.84 -12.82 -7.52
CA TYR A 257 12.05 -13.29 -6.16
C TYR A 257 10.72 -13.35 -5.41
N ARG A 258 10.36 -14.52 -4.88
CA ARG A 258 9.07 -14.72 -4.19
C ARG A 258 8.97 -13.96 -2.88
N ASP A 259 10.09 -13.78 -2.20
CA ASP A 259 10.25 -13.06 -0.93
C ASP A 259 10.38 -11.55 -1.11
N ARG A 260 10.36 -11.04 -2.36
CA ARG A 260 10.61 -9.62 -2.62
C ARG A 260 9.34 -8.80 -2.58
N VAL A 261 9.39 -7.75 -1.77
CA VAL A 261 8.42 -6.67 -1.71
C VAL A 261 9.03 -5.43 -2.36
N ILE A 262 8.27 -4.77 -3.25
CA ILE A 262 8.70 -3.57 -3.95
C ILE A 262 7.82 -2.41 -3.51
N ILE A 263 8.44 -1.36 -2.96
CA ILE A 263 7.74 -0.19 -2.43
C ILE A 263 8.14 1.03 -3.26
N PHE A 264 7.15 1.68 -3.88
CA PHE A 264 7.34 2.87 -4.70
C PHE A 264 6.99 4.12 -3.89
N ASP A 265 7.94 5.05 -3.73
CA ASP A 265 7.63 6.43 -3.38
C ASP A 265 7.12 7.13 -4.64
N SER A 266 5.95 7.75 -4.58
CA SER A 266 5.32 8.31 -5.79
C SER A 266 4.80 9.72 -5.56
N PRO A 267 4.69 10.56 -6.60
CA PRO A 267 4.26 11.93 -6.43
C PRO A 267 2.78 12.02 -6.01
N PRO A 268 2.29 13.19 -5.54
CA PRO A 268 0.91 13.35 -5.13
C PRO A 268 -0.10 13.24 -6.30
N LEU A 269 -1.20 12.51 -6.07
CA LEU A 269 -2.19 12.12 -7.09
C LEU A 269 -2.97 13.29 -7.73
N LEU A 270 -3.15 14.39 -7.01
CA LEU A 270 -3.89 15.55 -7.51
C LEU A 270 -3.01 16.58 -8.21
N VAL A 271 -1.69 16.46 -8.09
CA VAL A 271 -0.73 17.43 -8.63
C VAL A 271 -0.09 16.94 -9.92
N THR A 272 0.10 15.62 -10.06
CA THR A 272 0.91 15.02 -11.13
C THR A 272 0.14 13.92 -11.86
N THR A 273 0.46 13.72 -13.14
CA THR A 273 -0.10 12.62 -13.95
C THR A 273 0.71 11.34 -13.79
N GLU A 274 1.99 11.47 -13.46
CA GLU A 274 2.96 10.40 -13.21
C GLU A 274 2.45 9.41 -12.15
N ALA A 275 1.88 9.93 -11.06
CA ALA A 275 1.32 9.10 -9.99
C ALA A 275 0.18 8.20 -10.50
N ARG A 276 -0.67 8.70 -11.40
CA ARG A 276 -1.81 7.93 -11.93
C ARG A 276 -1.36 6.89 -12.95
N ALA A 277 -0.37 7.21 -13.76
CA ALA A 277 0.27 6.25 -14.65
C ALA A 277 0.84 5.08 -13.82
N LEU A 278 1.66 5.40 -12.81
CA LEU A 278 2.25 4.41 -11.92
C LEU A 278 1.19 3.56 -11.18
N ALA A 279 0.15 4.20 -10.64
CA ALA A 279 -0.92 3.54 -9.90
C ALA A 279 -1.65 2.45 -10.69
N SER A 280 -1.65 2.54 -12.03
CA SER A 280 -2.32 1.55 -12.88
C SER A 280 -1.62 0.19 -12.90
N HIS A 281 -0.36 0.12 -12.44
CA HIS A 281 0.45 -1.09 -12.40
C HIS A 281 0.57 -1.70 -11.00
N MET A 282 -0.07 -1.11 -9.98
CA MET A 282 0.16 -1.46 -8.57
C MET A 282 -0.94 -2.39 -8.05
N GLY A 283 -0.55 -3.44 -7.32
CA GLY A 283 -1.51 -4.30 -6.62
C GLY A 283 -2.05 -3.64 -5.34
N GLN A 284 -1.22 -2.82 -4.68
CA GLN A 284 -1.58 -2.12 -3.46
C GLN A 284 -1.21 -0.64 -3.52
N ILE A 285 -2.09 0.23 -3.03
CA ILE A 285 -1.80 1.65 -2.81
C ILE A 285 -2.04 2.02 -1.35
N ILE A 286 -1.06 2.69 -0.74
CA ILE A 286 -1.16 3.34 0.56
C ILE A 286 -1.30 4.85 0.32
N MET A 287 -2.48 5.39 0.64
CA MET A 287 -2.74 6.82 0.63
C MET A 287 -2.35 7.43 1.97
N VAL A 288 -1.28 8.23 1.97
CA VAL A 288 -0.87 9.02 3.13
C VAL A 288 -1.68 10.30 3.19
N VAL A 289 -2.29 10.56 4.34
CA VAL A 289 -3.17 11.70 4.61
C VAL A 289 -2.62 12.50 5.78
N GLU A 290 -2.42 13.80 5.61
CA GLU A 290 -1.97 14.67 6.70
C GLU A 290 -3.10 14.96 7.70
N ALA A 291 -2.88 14.57 8.96
CA ALA A 291 -3.82 14.79 10.05
C ALA A 291 -4.13 16.28 10.23
N ASN A 292 -5.40 16.59 10.52
CA ASN A 292 -5.91 17.94 10.80
C ASN A 292 -5.67 18.99 9.70
N ARG A 293 -5.20 18.59 8.52
CA ARG A 293 -4.91 19.50 7.40
C ARG A 293 -5.59 19.09 6.10
N THR A 294 -5.52 17.81 5.75
CA THR A 294 -6.11 17.32 4.50
C THR A 294 -7.60 17.04 4.71
N THR A 295 -8.44 17.65 3.88
CA THR A 295 -9.89 17.50 3.99
C THR A 295 -10.35 16.19 3.39
N GLN A 296 -11.46 15.64 3.91
CA GLN A 296 -12.04 14.41 3.37
C GLN A 296 -12.38 14.50 1.88
N GLY A 297 -12.85 15.66 1.41
CA GLY A 297 -13.15 15.88 -0.01
C GLY A 297 -11.92 15.76 -0.91
N VAL A 298 -10.77 16.26 -0.45
CA VAL A 298 -9.48 16.12 -1.17
C VAL A 298 -9.07 14.65 -1.24
N VAL A 299 -9.18 13.91 -0.14
CA VAL A 299 -8.87 12.47 -0.13
C VAL A 299 -9.79 11.68 -1.06
N GLN A 300 -11.11 11.96 -1.03
CA GLN A 300 -12.07 11.32 -1.93
C GLN A 300 -11.76 11.60 -3.40
N GLN A 301 -11.43 12.85 -3.74
CA GLN A 301 -11.03 13.21 -5.09
C GLN A 301 -9.77 12.44 -5.52
N ALA A 302 -8.79 12.29 -4.63
CA ALA A 302 -7.57 11.53 -4.94
C ALA A 302 -7.86 10.03 -5.11
N LEU A 303 -8.66 9.42 -4.23
CA LEU A 303 -9.07 8.02 -4.36
C LEU A 303 -9.84 7.72 -5.65
N ALA A 304 -10.65 8.68 -6.13
CA ALA A 304 -11.35 8.57 -7.41
C ALA A 304 -10.39 8.46 -8.62
N THR A 305 -9.15 8.94 -8.49
CA THR A 305 -8.15 8.84 -9.57
C THR A 305 -7.48 7.46 -9.67
N ILE A 306 -7.62 6.63 -8.64
CA ILE A 306 -6.98 5.31 -8.52
C ILE A 306 -8.02 4.20 -8.27
N GLU A 307 -9.24 4.40 -8.76
CA GLU A 307 -10.36 3.47 -8.52
C GLU A 307 -10.04 2.03 -8.89
N ARG A 308 -9.27 1.84 -9.98
CA ARG A 308 -8.88 0.54 -10.54
C ARG A 308 -7.91 -0.26 -9.68
N CYS A 309 -7.24 0.36 -8.69
CA CYS A 309 -6.33 -0.36 -7.81
C CYS A 309 -7.10 -1.34 -6.92
N PRO A 310 -6.71 -2.64 -6.87
CA PRO A 310 -7.42 -3.67 -6.13
C PRO A 310 -7.49 -3.38 -4.63
N ILE A 311 -6.36 -2.99 -4.03
CA ILE A 311 -6.25 -2.72 -2.59
C ILE A 311 -5.84 -1.27 -2.37
N LYS A 312 -6.65 -0.56 -1.57
CA LYS A 312 -6.41 0.82 -1.17
C LYS A 312 -6.45 0.89 0.35
N MET A 313 -5.34 1.27 0.94
CA MET A 313 -5.20 1.51 2.38
C MET A 313 -4.97 3.00 2.62
N MET A 314 -5.33 3.48 3.80
CA MET A 314 -5.08 4.86 4.21
C MET A 314 -4.19 4.88 5.44
N LEU A 315 -3.26 5.83 5.46
CA LEU A 315 -2.36 6.07 6.58
C LEU A 315 -2.48 7.52 7.01
N LEU A 316 -2.88 7.75 8.27
CA LEU A 316 -2.95 9.07 8.85
C LEU A 316 -1.57 9.47 9.39
N ASN A 317 -0.95 10.48 8.81
CA ASN A 317 0.39 10.94 9.19
C ASN A 317 0.33 12.29 9.92
N LYS A 318 1.37 12.58 10.72
CA LYS A 318 1.47 13.78 11.58
C LYS A 318 0.32 13.91 12.59
N ALA A 319 -0.26 12.78 13.00
CA ALA A 319 -1.23 12.77 14.08
C ALA A 319 -0.54 13.16 15.39
N GLU A 320 -1.14 14.07 16.15
CA GLU A 320 -0.69 14.39 17.49
C GLU A 320 -1.19 13.31 18.46
N GLU A 321 -0.36 12.88 19.40
CA GLU A 321 -0.69 11.88 20.44
C GLU A 321 -1.81 12.34 21.43
N GLY A 322 -2.46 13.47 21.17
CA GLY A 322 -3.31 14.19 22.12
C GLY A 322 -4.83 14.09 21.95
N HIS A 323 -5.38 13.25 21.06
CA HIS A 323 -6.84 13.24 20.80
C HIS A 323 -7.50 11.85 20.71
N ALA A 324 -6.84 10.79 21.19
CA ALA A 324 -7.47 9.48 21.38
C ALA A 324 -8.28 9.36 22.69
N ALA A 325 -8.75 10.49 23.25
CA ALA A 325 -9.60 10.54 24.45
C ALA A 325 -11.03 11.07 24.18
N GLY A 326 -11.43 11.24 22.91
CA GLY A 326 -12.73 11.86 22.57
C GLY A 326 -13.73 11.00 21.79
N TYR A 327 -13.29 10.07 20.95
CA TYR A 327 -14.18 9.25 20.14
C TYR A 327 -13.63 7.83 20.02
N GLY A 328 -14.18 6.94 20.86
CA GLY A 328 -13.76 5.56 20.98
C GLY A 328 -14.20 4.69 19.81
N TYR A 329 -13.26 3.88 19.31
CA TYR A 329 -13.48 2.47 19.00
C TYR A 329 -12.20 1.74 19.43
N GLY A 330 -12.23 1.22 20.65
CA GLY A 330 -11.10 0.56 21.30
C GLY A 330 -10.99 -0.91 20.92
N TYR A 331 -9.80 -1.31 20.49
CA TYR A 331 -9.30 -2.67 20.63
C TYR A 331 -8.05 -2.62 21.52
N GLY A 332 -8.26 -2.54 22.83
CA GLY A 332 -7.22 -2.65 23.85
C GLY A 332 -7.35 -3.98 24.58
N TYR A 333 -6.47 -4.93 24.27
CA TYR A 333 -6.32 -6.18 25.01
C TYR A 333 -5.75 -5.88 26.41
N GLY A 334 -6.60 -5.95 27.43
CA GLY A 334 -6.21 -5.81 28.83
C GLY A 334 -5.68 -7.12 29.42
N TYR A 335 -4.37 -7.18 29.69
CA TYR A 335 -3.79 -8.19 30.59
C TYR A 335 -4.01 -7.76 32.04
N GLY A 336 -5.01 -8.35 32.70
CA GLY A 336 -5.25 -8.17 34.13
C GLY A 336 -4.45 -9.17 34.97
N TYR A 337 -3.38 -8.71 35.61
CA TYR A 337 -2.76 -9.43 36.72
C TYR A 337 -3.56 -9.15 38.01
N GLY A 338 -4.36 -10.14 38.42
CA GLY A 338 -5.07 -10.12 39.70
C GLY A 338 -4.15 -10.53 40.85
N TYR A 339 -3.76 -9.58 41.70
CA TYR A 339 -3.30 -9.90 43.05
C TYR A 339 -4.52 -10.06 43.96
N GLY A 340 -4.81 -11.30 44.33
CA GLY A 340 -5.73 -11.62 45.42
C GLY A 340 -5.10 -11.27 46.76
N GLN A 341 -5.66 -10.29 47.46
CA GLN A 341 -5.34 -10.05 48.87
C GLN A 341 -6.52 -10.54 49.71
N SER A 342 -6.32 -11.70 50.32
CA SER A 342 -7.15 -12.25 51.38
C SER A 342 -6.84 -11.52 52.69
N SER A 343 -7.83 -10.86 53.28
CA SER A 343 -7.81 -10.48 54.69
C SER A 343 -9.13 -10.90 55.32
N GLY A 344 -9.05 -11.98 56.11
CA GLY A 344 -10.13 -12.44 56.97
C GLY A 344 -10.03 -11.85 58.38
N GLY A 345 -11.14 -11.97 59.11
CA GLY A 345 -11.24 -11.80 60.57
C GLY A 345 -11.76 -10.41 60.99
N ALA A 346 -13.05 -10.21 61.28
CA ALA A 346 -13.83 -10.65 62.45
C ALA A 346 -13.98 -9.52 63.49
N GLY A 347 -15.22 -9.26 63.94
CA GLY A 347 -15.47 -8.47 65.15
C GLY A 347 -16.78 -7.68 65.17
N ARG A 348 -17.89 -8.34 65.54
CA ARG A 348 -19.15 -7.73 66.02
C ARG A 348 -18.96 -7.07 67.39
N ALA A 349 -19.70 -5.98 67.64
CA ALA A 349 -20.49 -5.64 68.86
C ALA A 349 -20.87 -4.14 68.78
N GLU A 350 -22.12 -3.73 68.57
CA GLU A 350 -23.29 -3.66 69.47
C GLU A 350 -23.33 -2.42 70.41
N ALA A 351 -24.41 -1.65 70.21
CA ALA A 351 -25.18 -0.76 71.12
C ALA A 351 -24.48 0.17 72.14
N ALA A 352 -24.71 1.48 71.98
CA ALA A 352 -25.55 2.30 72.89
C ALA A 352 -25.92 3.61 72.19
#